data_AF-A0A7C8HH58-F1
#
_entry.id   AF-A0A7C8HH58-F1
#
_cell.length_a   1.000
_cell.length_b   1.000
_cell.length_c   1.000
_cell.angle_alpha   90.00
_cell.angle_beta   90.00
_cell.angle_gamma   90.00
#
_symmetry.space_group_name_H-M   'P 1'
#
loop_
_entity.id
_entity.type
_entity.pdbx_description
1 polymer ?
#
loop_
_entity_poly.entity_id
_entity_poly.type
_entity_poly.pdbx_seq_one_letter_code
_entity_poly.pdbx_strand_id
1 'polypeptide(L)'
;AILRSAARNDPAGLFLPPSGAQSAPVDPGRSWASYAAAGYRPAGPRAARLDALERLAGACAAARGAGRDFPLVPAIAQTIAAPVRDIEGVLTALGYKRVQEGDAGAPSRWRPPQPGRSTRASRPKPADANAFGALAGLIAERKAGGS
;
A
#
# COMPACT_ATOMS: atom_id res chain seq x y z
N ALA A 1 -9.74 13.63 -7.27
CA ALA A 1 -8.94 13.56 -8.52
C ALA A 1 -9.82 13.21 -9.72
N ILE A 2 -10.71 12.22 -9.64
CA ILE A 2 -11.71 11.90 -10.69
C ILE A 2 -12.54 13.13 -11.10
N LEU A 3 -13.17 13.82 -10.14
CA LEU A 3 -13.95 15.04 -10.41
C LEU A 3 -13.13 16.17 -11.07
N ARG A 4 -11.83 16.27 -10.76
CA ARG A 4 -10.93 17.25 -11.39
C ARG A 4 -10.55 16.86 -12.82
N SER A 5 -10.40 15.57 -13.14
CA SER A 5 -10.12 15.10 -14.51
C SER A 5 -11.37 15.20 -15.38
N ALA A 6 -12.55 14.88 -14.83
CA ALA A 6 -13.83 15.08 -15.50
C ALA A 6 -14.09 16.56 -15.81
N ALA A 7 -13.79 17.46 -14.87
CA ALA A 7 -13.87 18.91 -15.08
C ALA A 7 -12.86 19.44 -16.12
N ARG A 8 -11.75 18.73 -16.35
CA ARG A 8 -10.75 19.04 -17.38
C ARG A 8 -11.00 18.32 -18.70
N ASN A 9 -12.06 17.50 -18.78
CA ASN A 9 -12.39 16.64 -19.91
C ASN A 9 -11.21 15.79 -20.42
N ASP A 10 -10.35 15.32 -19.50
CA ASP A 10 -9.26 14.40 -19.82
C ASP A 10 -9.49 13.04 -19.11
N PRO A 11 -10.30 12.17 -19.73
CA PRO A 11 -10.53 10.81 -19.25
C PRO A 11 -9.36 9.87 -19.54
N ALA A 12 -8.47 10.21 -20.47
CA ALA A 12 -7.32 9.36 -20.83
C ALA A 12 -6.35 9.20 -19.66
N GLY A 13 -6.20 10.26 -18.86
CA GLY A 13 -5.41 10.26 -17.62
C GLY A 13 -5.99 9.41 -16.48
N LEU A 14 -7.24 8.92 -16.56
CA LEU A 14 -7.91 8.16 -15.49
C LEU A 14 -7.78 6.65 -15.62
N PHE A 15 -7.36 5.99 -14.54
CA PHE A 15 -7.40 4.54 -14.42
C PHE A 15 -8.87 4.11 -14.26
N LEU A 16 -9.37 3.37 -15.24
CA LEU A 16 -10.73 2.83 -15.25
C LEU A 16 -10.66 1.29 -15.22
N PRO A 17 -10.68 0.68 -14.03
CA PRO A 17 -10.71 -0.78 -13.93
C PRO A 17 -12.05 -1.34 -14.43
N PRO A 18 -12.10 -2.61 -14.88
CA PRO A 18 -13.36 -3.28 -15.12
C PRO A 18 -14.25 -3.26 -13.87
N SER A 19 -15.56 -3.14 -14.07
CA SER A 19 -16.54 -3.16 -12.98
C SER A 19 -16.36 -4.40 -12.09
N GLY A 20 -16.27 -4.20 -10.78
CA GLY A 20 -16.11 -5.28 -9.80
C GLY A 20 -14.70 -5.89 -9.71
N ALA A 21 -13.73 -5.44 -10.51
CA ALA A 21 -12.37 -5.94 -10.42
C ALA A 21 -11.75 -5.70 -9.02
N GLN A 22 -10.96 -6.65 -8.53
CA GLN A 22 -10.17 -6.50 -7.30
C GLN A 22 -8.72 -6.11 -7.59
N SER A 23 -8.22 -6.49 -8.77
CA SER A 23 -6.94 -6.06 -9.30
C SER A 23 -6.99 -5.90 -10.82
N ALA A 24 -6.06 -5.12 -11.36
CA ALA A 24 -5.82 -4.96 -12.79
C ALA A 24 -4.31 -4.88 -13.06
N PRO A 25 -3.85 -5.09 -14.31
CA PRO A 25 -2.46 -4.85 -14.67
C PRO A 25 -2.04 -3.39 -14.39
N VAL A 26 -0.80 -3.19 -13.97
CA VAL A 26 -0.20 -1.85 -13.94
C VAL A 26 0.19 -1.43 -15.34
N ASP A 27 -0.12 -0.18 -15.68
CA ASP A 27 0.28 0.51 -16.89
C ASP A 27 1.39 1.51 -16.50
N PRO A 28 2.64 1.32 -16.97
CA PRO A 28 3.75 2.20 -16.66
C PRO A 28 3.54 3.65 -17.12
N GLY A 29 2.70 3.88 -18.13
CA GLY A 29 2.38 5.22 -18.62
C GLY A 29 1.44 6.00 -17.68
N ARG A 30 0.95 5.35 -16.62
CA ARG A 30 -0.09 5.91 -15.76
C ARG A 30 0.45 6.37 -14.41
N SER A 31 0.04 7.56 -13.99
CA SER A 31 0.47 8.13 -12.72
C SER A 31 -0.12 7.38 -11.52
N TRP A 32 0.63 7.36 -10.42
CA TRP A 32 0.15 6.80 -9.15
C TRP A 32 -1.15 7.46 -8.68
N ALA A 33 -1.28 8.77 -8.85
CA ALA A 33 -2.47 9.52 -8.46
C ALA A 33 -3.74 9.05 -9.18
N SER A 34 -3.59 8.54 -10.41
CA SER A 34 -4.70 7.98 -11.19
C SER A 34 -5.24 6.69 -10.58
N TYR A 35 -4.35 5.78 -10.16
CA TYR A 35 -4.75 4.57 -9.43
C TYR A 35 -5.38 4.89 -8.08
N ALA A 36 -4.76 5.79 -7.31
CA ALA A 36 -5.27 6.20 -6.01
C ALA A 36 -6.66 6.84 -6.12
N ALA A 37 -6.90 7.63 -7.17
CA ALA A 37 -8.20 8.24 -7.45
C ALA A 37 -9.31 7.20 -7.65
N ALA A 38 -8.97 6.04 -8.22
CA ALA A 38 -9.88 4.91 -8.41
C ALA A 38 -9.97 3.96 -7.20
N GLY A 39 -9.23 4.22 -6.11
CA GLY A 39 -9.18 3.36 -4.93
C GLY A 39 -8.23 2.15 -5.06
N TYR A 40 -7.29 2.20 -6.00
CA TYR A 40 -6.31 1.14 -6.25
C TYR A 40 -4.91 1.57 -5.83
N ARG A 41 -4.12 0.60 -5.38
CA ARG A 41 -2.70 0.74 -5.09
C ARG A 41 -1.88 -0.11 -6.06
N PRO A 42 -0.97 0.48 -6.85
CA PRO A 42 0.04 -0.26 -7.57
C PRO A 42 0.92 -1.08 -6.61
N ALA A 43 1.08 -2.37 -6.90
CA ALA A 43 1.87 -3.33 -6.15
C ALA A 43 2.55 -4.29 -7.15
N GLY A 44 3.68 -3.86 -7.71
CA GLY A 44 4.42 -4.64 -8.70
C GLY A 44 3.67 -4.69 -10.04
N PRO A 45 3.43 -5.87 -10.63
CA PRO A 45 2.75 -5.99 -11.92
C PRO A 45 1.23 -5.71 -11.86
N ARG A 46 0.64 -5.62 -10.65
CA ARG A 46 -0.80 -5.44 -10.44
C ARG A 46 -1.10 -4.18 -9.63
N ALA A 47 -2.13 -3.46 -10.01
CA ALA A 47 -2.81 -2.51 -9.13
C ALA A 47 -3.98 -3.24 -8.48
N ALA A 48 -4.05 -3.23 -7.15
CA ALA A 48 -5.12 -3.90 -6.41
C ALA A 48 -5.84 -2.92 -5.48
N ARG A 49 -7.13 -3.19 -5.22
CA ARG A 49 -7.90 -2.44 -4.22
C ARG A 49 -7.26 -2.59 -2.85
N LEU A 50 -7.32 -1.54 -2.04
CA LEU A 50 -6.72 -1.56 -0.71
C LEU A 50 -7.32 -2.66 0.18
N ASP A 51 -8.65 -2.83 0.14
CA ASP A 51 -9.35 -3.91 0.88
C ASP A 51 -8.90 -5.31 0.44
N ALA A 52 -8.57 -5.49 -0.84
CA ALA A 52 -8.10 -6.75 -1.37
C ALA A 52 -6.65 -7.04 -0.91
N LEU A 53 -5.82 -6.00 -0.82
CA LEU A 53 -4.47 -6.11 -0.28
C LEU A 53 -4.45 -6.43 1.22
N GLU A 54 -5.41 -5.90 1.99
CA GLU A 54 -5.57 -6.25 3.40
C GLU A 54 -5.99 -7.72 3.56
N ARG A 55 -6.93 -8.19 2.74
CA ARG A 55 -7.30 -9.62 2.68
C ARG A 55 -6.13 -10.51 2.27
N LEU A 56 -5.30 -10.07 1.31
CA LEU A 56 -4.07 -10.77 0.92
C LEU A 56 -3.10 -10.90 2.09
N ALA A 57 -2.88 -9.81 2.85
CA ALA A 57 -2.03 -9.85 4.04
C ALA A 57 -2.58 -10.82 5.10
N GLY A 58 -3.90 -10.83 5.29
CA GLY A 58 -4.59 -11.81 6.14
C GLY A 58 -4.37 -13.26 5.70
N ALA A 59 -4.48 -13.54 4.40
CA ALA A 59 -4.22 -14.87 3.85
C ALA A 59 -2.75 -15.30 4.00
N CYS A 60 -1.79 -14.38 3.82
CA CYS A 60 -0.38 -14.65 4.07
C CYS A 60 -0.12 -14.93 5.56
N ALA A 61 -0.77 -14.18 6.46
CA ALA A 61 -0.66 -14.41 7.90
C ALA A 61 -1.26 -15.77 8.31
N ALA A 62 -2.41 -16.14 7.74
CA ALA A 62 -3.03 -17.45 7.95
C ALA A 62 -2.14 -18.60 7.44
N ALA A 63 -1.59 -18.47 6.23
CA ALA A 63 -0.66 -19.47 5.66
C ALA A 63 0.64 -19.62 6.46
N ARG A 64 1.07 -18.55 7.14
CA ARG A 64 2.23 -18.57 8.03
C ARG A 64 1.94 -19.26 9.37
N GLY A 65 0.73 -19.09 9.91
CA GLY A 65 0.40 -19.51 11.27
C GLY A 65 1.35 -18.93 12.32
N ALA A 66 1.86 -19.77 13.22
CA ALA A 66 2.88 -19.41 14.21
C ALA A 66 4.32 -19.35 13.65
N GLY A 67 4.51 -19.72 12.38
CA GLY A 67 5.83 -19.78 11.73
C GLY A 67 6.41 -18.39 11.38
N ARG A 68 7.63 -18.40 10.83
CA ARG A 68 8.30 -17.21 10.27
C ARG A 68 8.01 -17.00 8.78
N ASP A 69 7.94 -18.10 8.05
CA ASP A 69 7.85 -18.13 6.59
C ASP A 69 6.65 -18.98 6.16
N PHE A 70 5.99 -18.60 5.06
CA PHE A 70 4.82 -19.30 4.52
C PHE A 70 5.08 -19.79 3.10
N PRO A 71 4.47 -20.92 2.68
CA PRO A 71 4.50 -21.35 1.29
C PRO A 71 3.55 -20.49 0.45
N LEU A 72 3.99 -20.12 -0.75
CA LEU A 72 3.14 -19.44 -1.72
C LEU A 72 2.19 -20.44 -2.38
N VAL A 73 0.97 -20.53 -1.86
CA VAL A 73 -0.09 -21.38 -2.42
C VAL A 73 -1.01 -20.59 -3.36
N PRO A 74 -1.60 -21.22 -4.40
CA PRO A 74 -2.48 -20.53 -5.35
C PRO A 74 -3.64 -19.76 -4.70
N ALA A 75 -4.14 -20.23 -3.55
CA ALA A 75 -5.21 -19.57 -2.80
C ALA A 75 -4.86 -18.12 -2.39
N ILE A 76 -3.58 -17.81 -2.18
CA ILE A 76 -3.10 -16.46 -1.87
C ILE A 76 -3.27 -15.53 -3.07
N ALA A 77 -3.02 -15.99 -4.30
CA ALA A 77 -3.22 -15.18 -5.50
C ALA A 77 -4.72 -14.89 -5.77
N GLN A 78 -5.58 -15.86 -5.42
CA GLN A 78 -7.03 -15.73 -5.60
C GLN A 78 -7.66 -14.64 -4.72
N THR A 79 -7.03 -14.25 -3.61
CA THR A 79 -7.60 -13.21 -2.71
C THR A 79 -7.69 -11.83 -3.37
N ILE A 80 -6.89 -11.58 -4.40
CA ILE A 80 -6.90 -10.32 -5.18
C ILE A 80 -7.32 -10.54 -6.64
N ALA A 81 -7.86 -11.72 -6.97
CA ALA A 81 -8.20 -12.13 -8.33
C ALA A 81 -7.06 -11.87 -9.34
N ALA A 82 -5.81 -12.16 -8.93
CA ALA A 82 -4.62 -12.01 -9.77
C ALA A 82 -4.16 -13.39 -10.28
N PRO A 83 -3.52 -13.45 -11.46
CA PRO A 83 -2.91 -14.69 -11.91
C PRO A 83 -1.74 -15.07 -11.00
N VAL A 84 -1.53 -16.38 -10.79
CA VAL A 84 -0.49 -16.90 -9.87
C VAL A 84 0.91 -16.39 -10.24
N ARG A 85 1.22 -16.26 -11.54
CA ARG A 85 2.52 -15.74 -11.99
C ARG A 85 2.84 -14.30 -11.53
N ASP A 86 1.81 -13.49 -11.28
CA ASP A 86 1.99 -12.07 -10.92
C ASP A 86 2.15 -11.90 -9.40
N ILE A 87 1.73 -12.88 -8.59
CA ILE A 87 1.65 -12.73 -7.13
C ILE A 87 3.03 -12.52 -6.50
N GLU A 88 4.06 -13.13 -7.04
CA GLU A 88 5.43 -12.97 -6.54
C GLU A 88 5.90 -11.53 -6.70
N GLY A 89 5.64 -10.92 -7.86
CA GLY A 89 5.93 -9.50 -8.08
C GLY A 89 5.11 -8.58 -7.17
N VAL A 90 3.86 -8.94 -6.88
CA VAL A 90 3.02 -8.21 -5.92
C VAL A 90 3.61 -8.28 -4.51
N LEU A 91 3.97 -9.48 -4.04
CA LEU A 91 4.56 -9.69 -2.72
C LEU A 91 5.88 -8.93 -2.56
N THR A 92 6.77 -8.99 -3.55
CA THR A 92 8.02 -8.22 -3.57
C THR A 92 7.76 -6.72 -3.46
N ALA A 93 6.81 -6.17 -4.23
CA ALA A 93 6.47 -4.75 -4.17
C ALA A 93 5.84 -4.32 -2.83
N LEU A 94 5.19 -5.25 -2.11
CA LEU A 94 4.68 -5.03 -0.77
C LEU A 94 5.73 -5.21 0.33
N GLY A 95 6.97 -5.58 -0.02
CA GLY A 95 8.09 -5.73 0.90
C GLY A 95 8.26 -7.14 1.49
N TYR A 96 7.51 -8.13 1.00
CA TYR A 96 7.76 -9.52 1.35
C TYR A 96 9.07 -9.99 0.71
N LYS A 97 9.79 -10.88 1.39
CA LYS A 97 11.07 -11.42 0.92
C LYS A 97 10.92 -12.89 0.57
N ARG A 98 11.38 -13.29 -0.61
CA ARG A 98 11.53 -14.72 -0.96
C ARG A 98 12.71 -15.27 -0.17
N VAL A 99 12.47 -16.34 0.59
CA VAL A 99 13.49 -17.02 1.41
C VAL A 99 13.97 -18.29 0.71
N GLN A 100 13.08 -18.95 -0.02
CA GLN A 100 13.39 -20.15 -0.78
C GLN A 100 12.64 -20.09 -2.11
N GLU A 101 13.36 -20.36 -3.20
CA GLU A 101 12.78 -20.58 -4.52
C GLU A 101 12.03 -21.91 -4.53
N GLY A 102 10.85 -21.93 -5.13
CA GLY A 102 10.17 -23.19 -5.41
C GLY A 102 10.92 -23.97 -6.49
N ASP A 103 11.06 -25.27 -6.30
CA ASP A 103 11.55 -26.21 -7.32
C ASP A 103 10.39 -27.10 -7.79
N ALA A 104 10.61 -27.99 -8.76
CA ALA A 104 9.63 -28.87 -9.39
C ALA A 104 8.67 -29.56 -8.38
N GLY A 105 7.53 -28.91 -8.11
CA GLY A 105 6.47 -29.38 -7.22
C GLY A 105 6.42 -28.72 -5.83
N ALA A 106 7.41 -27.92 -5.43
CA ALA A 106 7.43 -27.24 -4.13
C ALA A 106 7.15 -25.73 -4.27
N PRO A 107 6.24 -25.15 -3.46
CA PRO A 107 5.97 -23.71 -3.51
C PRO A 107 7.14 -22.89 -2.94
N SER A 108 7.44 -21.74 -3.56
CA SER A 108 8.36 -20.73 -3.02
C SER A 108 7.98 -20.37 -1.58
N ARG A 109 8.97 -20.18 -0.69
CA ARG A 109 8.72 -19.72 0.68
C ARG A 109 8.98 -18.24 0.82
N TRP A 110 8.06 -17.55 1.49
CA TRP A 110 8.06 -16.10 1.63
C TRP A 110 8.01 -15.68 3.09
N ARG A 111 8.69 -14.57 3.37
CA ARG A 111 8.75 -13.93 4.68
C ARG A 111 8.03 -12.59 4.62
N PRO A 112 7.14 -12.29 5.58
CA PRO A 112 6.49 -10.99 5.65
C PRO A 112 7.51 -9.87 5.89
N PRO A 113 7.20 -8.63 5.46
CA PRO A 113 8.00 -7.47 5.80
C PRO A 113 8.08 -7.36 7.32
N GLN A 114 9.30 -7.18 7.85
CA GLN A 114 9.46 -6.79 9.24
C GLN A 114 8.85 -5.38 9.37
N PRO A 115 8.03 -5.10 10.40
CA PRO A 115 7.65 -3.73 10.70
C PRO A 115 8.96 -2.98 10.95
N GLY A 116 9.35 -2.16 9.97
CA GLY A 116 10.54 -1.35 10.10
C GLY A 116 10.37 -0.53 11.37
N ARG A 117 11.36 -0.60 12.26
CA ARG A 117 11.46 0.36 13.35
C ARG A 117 11.46 1.71 12.67
N SER A 118 10.30 2.37 12.65
CA SER A 118 10.19 3.72 12.10
C SER A 118 11.22 4.52 12.86
N THR A 119 12.32 4.85 12.19
CA THR A 119 13.16 5.95 12.63
C THR A 119 12.21 7.12 12.50
N ARG A 120 11.54 7.44 13.62
CA ARG A 120 10.65 8.57 13.76
C ARG A 120 11.41 9.72 13.13
N ALA A 121 11.04 10.06 11.89
CA ALA A 121 11.67 11.16 11.19
C ALA A 121 11.55 12.30 12.19
N SER A 122 12.70 12.82 12.64
CA SER A 122 12.75 13.86 13.66
C SER A 122 11.71 14.88 13.25
N ARG A 123 10.63 14.98 14.02
CA ARG A 123 9.53 15.88 13.68
C ARG A 123 10.20 17.23 13.55
N PRO A 124 10.19 17.88 12.37
CA PRO A 124 10.79 19.19 12.26
C PRO A 124 10.14 20.04 13.35
N LYS A 125 10.96 20.65 14.20
CA LYS A 125 10.48 21.58 15.24
C LYS A 125 9.54 22.55 14.51
N PRO A 126 8.29 22.76 14.98
CA PRO A 126 7.40 23.70 14.32
C PRO A 126 8.16 25.02 14.18
N ALA A 127 8.40 25.45 12.94
CA ALA A 127 8.95 26.77 12.72
C ALA A 127 7.88 27.77 13.17
N ASP A 128 8.29 28.75 13.98
CA ASP A 128 7.41 29.79 14.54
C ASP A 128 6.70 30.63 13.46
N ALA A 129 7.11 30.47 12.18
CA ALA A 129 6.62 31.21 11.02
C ALA A 129 5.33 30.66 10.39
N ASN A 130 4.65 29.67 10.98
CA ASN A 130 3.34 29.22 10.50
C ASN A 130 2.20 29.61 11.45
N ALA A 131 0.99 29.72 10.91
CA ALA A 131 -0.20 30.16 11.65
C ALA A 131 -0.51 29.30 12.90
N PHE A 132 -0.09 28.03 12.91
CA PHE A 132 -0.27 27.13 14.06
C PHE A 132 0.83 27.28 15.12
N GLY A 133 2.04 27.72 14.75
CA GLY A 133 3.13 28.07 15.67
C GLY A 133 2.79 29.30 16.50
N ALA A 134 2.22 30.33 15.86
CA ALA A 134 1.72 31.53 16.55
C ALA A 134 0.63 31.20 17.59
N LEU A 135 -0.25 30.22 17.30
CA LEU A 135 -1.27 29.75 18.25
C LEU A 135 -0.66 29.00 19.45
N ALA A 136 0.40 28.23 19.23
CA ALA A 136 1.07 27.48 20.28
C ALA A 136 1.70 28.42 21.34
N GLY A 137 2.23 29.58 20.90
CA GLY A 137 2.73 30.62 21.81
C GLY A 137 1.65 31.19 22.73
N LEU A 138 0.48 31.52 22.17
CA LEU A 138 -0.65 32.06 22.94
C LEU A 138 -1.20 31.08 23.99
N ILE A 139 -1.17 29.78 23.70
CA ILE A 139 -1.58 28.74 24.67
C ILE A 139 -0.56 28.63 25.82
N ALA A 140 0.73 28.79 25.54
CA ALA A 140 1.78 28.74 26.55
C ALA A 140 1.75 29.98 27.47
N GLU A 141 1.55 31.18 26.90
CA GLU A 141 1.47 32.45 27.65
C GLU A 141 0.28 32.48 28.62
N ARG A 142 -0.90 32.01 28.19
CA ARG A 142 -2.08 31.92 29.06
C ARG A 142 -1.87 30.98 30.25
N LYS A 143 -1.03 29.96 30.12
CA LYS A 143 -0.70 29.02 31.20
C LYS A 143 0.28 29.62 32.23
N ALA A 144 1.09 30.60 31.81
CA ALA A 144 2.06 31.28 32.67
C ALA A 144 1.47 32.46 33.46
N GLY A 145 0.39 33.09 32.97
CA GLY A 145 -0.29 34.21 33.61
C GLY A 145 -1.45 33.85 34.56
N GLY A 146 -1.63 32.57 34.89
CA GLY A 146 -2.66 32.09 35.81
C GLY A 146 -2.05 31.62 37.14
N SER A 147 -1.63 32.57 37.97
CA SER A 147 -1.42 32.38 39.42
C SER A 147 -2.07 33.51 40.19
#